data_AF-A0AAU3NMA4-F1
#
_entry.id   AF-A0AAU3NMA4-F1
#
_cell.length_a   1.000
_cell.length_b   1.000
_cell.length_c   1.000
_cell.angle_alpha   90.00
_cell.angle_beta   90.00
_cell.angle_gamma   90.00
#
_symmetry.space_group_name_H-M   'P 1'
#
loop_
_entity.id
_entity.type
_entity.pdbx_description
1 polymer ?
#
loop_
_entity_poly.entity_id
_entity_poly.type
_entity_poly.pdbx_seq_one_letter_code
_entity_poly.pdbx_strand_id
1 'polypeptide(L)' 'MPGLLQTEGYARAVLGLGLPRISPEILERRVSLRAKRQELLKRTDPEPPQLWAIMDEAEGAKSGLADFPLA' A
#
# COMPACT_ATOMS: atom_id res chain seq x y z
N MET A 1 -5.65 -0.39 -6.02
CA MET A 1 -4.37 -1.07 -5.69
C MET A 1 -3.98 -0.91 -4.21
N PRO A 2 -3.95 -2.01 -3.43
CA PRO A 2 -3.56 -2.01 -2.01
C PRO A 2 -2.14 -1.47 -1.79
N GLY A 3 -1.94 -0.66 -0.75
CA GLY A 3 -0.68 0.05 -0.49
C GLY A 3 0.55 -0.84 -0.32
N LEU A 4 0.38 -2.08 0.15
CA LEU A 4 1.47 -3.05 0.32
C LEU A 4 1.90 -3.69 -1.00
N LEU A 5 1.10 -3.64 -2.06
CA LEU A 5 1.43 -4.22 -3.38
C LEU A 5 1.86 -3.15 -4.40
N GLN A 6 1.94 -1.89 -3.99
CA GLN A 6 2.37 -0.79 -4.85
C GLN A 6 3.88 -0.85 -5.08
N THR A 7 4.31 -0.50 -6.29
CA THR A 7 5.73 -0.22 -6.56
C THR A 7 6.16 1.05 -5.85
N GLU A 8 7.46 1.25 -5.61
CA GLU A 8 7.96 2.46 -4.98
C GLU A 8 7.59 3.73 -5.77
N GLY A 9 7.67 3.67 -7.10
CA GLY A 9 7.27 4.78 -7.98
C GLY A 9 5.79 5.13 -7.82
N TYR A 10 4.91 4.13 -7.77
CA TYR A 10 3.48 4.36 -7.56
C TYR A 10 3.19 4.87 -6.15
N ALA A 11 3.84 4.30 -5.12
CA ALA A 11 3.69 4.75 -3.74
C ALA A 11 4.14 6.21 -3.56
N ARG A 12 5.24 6.62 -4.20
CA ARG A 12 5.72 8.00 -4.21
C ARG A 12 4.70 8.94 -4.85
N ALA A 13 4.18 8.57 -6.03
CA ALA A 13 3.15 9.36 -6.72
C ALA A 13 1.87 9.51 -5.86
N VAL A 14 1.34 8.41 -5.33
CA VAL A 14 0.11 8.43 -4.51
C VAL A 14 0.29 9.22 -3.21
N LEU A 15 1.42 9.04 -2.51
CA LEU A 15 1.69 9.76 -1.26
C LEU A 15 1.92 11.25 -1.51
N GLY A 16 2.66 11.61 -2.56
CA GLY A 16 2.89 13.01 -2.92
C GLY A 16 1.59 13.73 -3.27
N LEU A 17 0.70 13.07 -4.03
CA LEU A 17 -0.61 13.62 -4.37
C LEU A 17 -1.58 13.64 -3.19
N GLY A 18 -1.58 12.59 -2.35
CA GLY A 18 -2.49 12.45 -1.21
C GLY A 18 -2.09 13.29 0.01
N LEU A 19 -0.82 13.68 0.12
CA LEU A 19 -0.27 14.47 1.22
C LEU A 19 0.59 15.63 0.69
N PRO A 20 -0.01 16.69 0.12
CA PRO A 20 0.71 17.74 -0.62
C PRO A 20 1.78 18.51 0.18
N ARG A 21 1.76 18.42 1.51
CA ARG A 21 2.70 19.08 2.42
C ARG A 21 3.64 18.12 3.16
N ILE A 22 3.71 16.87 2.72
CA ILE A 22 4.66 15.90 3.28
C ILE A 22 6.09 16.34 2.96
N SER A 23 6.99 16.31 3.95
CA SER A 23 8.41 16.56 3.65
C SER A 23 8.98 15.44 2.78
N PRO A 24 9.99 15.72 1.93
CA PRO A 24 10.67 14.70 1.15
C PRO A 24 11.24 13.58 2.01
N GLU A 25 11.80 13.86 3.19
CA GLU A 25 12.36 12.80 4.04
C GLU A 25 11.27 11.88 4.59
N ILE A 26 10.12 12.43 5.00
CA ILE A 26 9.00 11.62 5.50
C ILE A 26 8.39 10.80 4.36
N LEU A 27 8.32 11.35 3.15
CA LEU A 27 7.86 10.64 1.96
C LEU A 27 8.72 9.41 1.70
N GLU A 28 10.04 9.58 1.58
CA GLU A 28 10.97 8.47 1.33
C GLU A 28 11.00 7.47 2.49
N ARG A 29 10.87 7.94 3.74
CA ARG A 29 10.72 7.05 4.89
C ARG A 29 9.46 6.19 4.78
N ARG A 30 8.34 6.74 4.31
CA ARG A 30 7.10 5.96 4.11
C ARG A 30 7.16 5.01 2.92
N VAL A 31 7.87 5.37 1.85
CA VAL A 31 8.10 4.49 0.69
C VAL A 31 8.99 3.31 1.10
N SER A 32 10.13 3.58 1.72
CA SER A 32 11.05 2.54 2.21
C SER A 32 10.40 1.59 3.22
N LEU A 33 9.55 2.10 4.12
CA LEU A 33 8.80 1.24 5.05
C LEU A 33 7.75 0.34 4.35
N ARG A 34 7.26 0.70 3.15
CA ARG A 34 6.41 -0.19 2.35
C ARG A 34 7.24 -1.25 1.64
N ALA A 35 8.35 -0.86 1.02
CA ALA A 35 9.27 -1.78 0.37
C ALA A 35 9.78 -2.85 1.35
N LYS A 36 10.22 -2.43 2.55
CA LYS A 36 10.68 -3.36 3.59
C LYS A 36 9.62 -4.35 4.04
N ARG A 37 8.34 -3.96 4.02
CA ARG A 37 7.23 -4.89 4.33
C ARG A 37 6.96 -5.86 3.18
N GLN A 38 7.11 -5.42 1.93
CA GLN A 38 7.03 -6.32 0.77
C GLN A 38 8.13 -7.39 0.78
N GLU A 39 9.32 -7.06 1.27
CA GLU A 39 10.40 -8.03 1.43
C GLU A 39 10.01 -9.20 2.34
N LEU A 40 9.19 -8.94 3.37
CA LEU A 40 8.69 -10.00 4.26
C LEU A 40 7.82 -11.02 3.55
N LEU A 41 7.17 -10.65 2.43
CA LEU A 41 6.38 -11.58 1.62
C LEU A 41 7.26 -12.51 0.77
N LYS A 42 8.54 -12.15 0.59
CA LYS A 42 9.50 -12.90 -0.23
C LYS A 42 10.44 -13.78 0.60
N ARG A 43 10.44 -13.62 1.93
CA ARG A 43 11.30 -14.41 2.81
C ARG A 43 10.87 -15.88 2.78
N THR A 44 11.83 -16.78 2.98
CA THR A 44 11.60 -18.23 3.00
C THR A 44 11.68 -18.82 4.40
N ASP A 45 12.33 -18.14 5.35
CA ASP A 45 12.44 -18.57 6.75
C ASP A 45 12.47 -17.33 7.68
N PRO A 46 11.56 -17.24 8.68
CA PRO A 46 10.37 -18.08 8.86
C PRO A 46 9.40 -17.90 7.70
N GLU A 47 8.40 -18.77 7.57
CA GLU A 47 7.42 -18.68 6.49
C GLU A 47 6.86 -17.25 6.32
N PRO A 48 6.66 -16.80 5.07
CA PRO A 48 6.13 -15.47 4.81
C PRO A 48 4.68 -15.36 5.34
N PRO A 49 4.24 -14.16 5.74
CA PRO A 49 2.86 -13.98 6.19
C PRO A 49 1.88 -14.16 5.04
N GLN A 50 0.71 -14.74 5.34
CA GLN A 50 -0.38 -14.82 4.37
C GLN A 50 -0.94 -13.42 4.09
N LEU A 51 -1.02 -13.05 2.81
CA LEU A 51 -1.59 -11.77 2.37
C LEU A 51 -2.89 -12.03 1.62
N TRP A 52 -4.00 -11.56 2.19
CA TRP A 52 -5.29 -11.49 1.52
C TRP A 52 -5.54 -10.04 1.07
N ALA A 53 -5.81 -9.86 -0.22
CA ALA A 53 -6.07 -8.55 -0.80
C ALA A 53 -7.34 -8.61 -1.64
N ILE A 54 -8.29 -7.72 -1.35
CA ILE A 54 -9.46 -7.49 -2.18
C ILE A 54 -9.08 -6.41 -3.18
N MET A 55 -9.20 -6.71 -4.47
CA MET A 55 -9.01 -5.75 -5.55
C MET A 55 -10.35 -5.44 -6.15
N ASP A 56 -10.69 -4.16 -6.21
CA ASP A 56 -11.81 -3.67 -6.97
C ASP A 56 -11.27 -2.99 -8.23
N GLU A 57 -11.78 -3.39 -9.38
CA GLU A 57 -11.54 -2.72 -10.66
C GLU A 57 -12.45 -1.51 -10.73
N ALA A 58 -12.11 -0.48 -9.94
CA ALA A 58 -12.83 0.78 -10.00
C ALA A 58 -12.54 1.46 -11.35
N GLU A 59 -13.44 1.33 -12.32
CA GLU A 59 -13.63 2.35 -13.36
C GLU A 59 -13.87 3.67 -12.62
N GLY A 60 -12.95 4.61 -12.76
CA GLY A 60 -12.77 5.69 -11.80
C GLY A 60 -14.03 6.48 -11.45
N ALA A 61 -14.51 6.33 -10.22
CA ALA A 61 -15.29 7.35 -9.52
C ALA A 61 -15.15 7.15 -8.00
N LYS A 62 -14.81 8.22 -7.28
CA LYS A 62 -14.69 8.21 -5.82
C LYS A 62 -16.06 8.03 -5.17
N SER A 63 -16.29 6.96 -4.41
CA SER A 63 -17.25 6.95 -3.30
C SER A 63 -17.18 5.63 -2.50
N GLY A 64 -17.09 5.74 -1.16
CA GLY A 64 -17.70 4.79 -0.22
C GLY A 64 -17.00 3.45 0.08
N LEU A 65 -16.00 3.46 0.97
CA LEU A 65 -15.88 2.41 1.99
C LEU A 65 -16.95 2.75 3.05
N ALA A 66 -17.76 1.86 3.61
CA ALA A 66 -17.64 0.42 3.78
C ALA A 66 -19.02 -0.15 4.15
N ASP A 67 -19.29 -1.41 3.81
CA ASP A 67 -19.97 -2.32 4.72
C ASP A 67 -19.61 -3.76 4.34
N PHE A 68 -18.90 -4.46 5.24
CA PHE A 68 -18.81 -5.92 5.26
C PHE A 68 -18.67 -6.39 6.72
N PRO A 69 -19.50 -7.32 7.19
CA PRO A 69 -19.47 -7.81 8.56
C PRO A 69 -18.32 -8.81 8.75
N LEU A 70 -17.65 -8.73 9.89
CA LEU A 70 -16.76 -9.79 10.37
C LEU A 70 -17.62 -10.90 10.98
N ALA A 71 -17.55 -12.09 10.40
CA ALA A 71 -17.97 -13.32 11.06
C ALA A 71 -16.86 -13.82 11.99
#